data_AF-A0A5D2RY98-F1
#
_entry.id   AF-A0A5D2RY98-F1
#
_cell.length_a   1.000
_cell.length_b   1.000
_cell.length_c   1.000
_cell.angle_alpha   90.00
_cell.angle_beta   90.00
_cell.angle_gamma   90.00
#
_symmetry.space_group_name_H-M   'P 1'
#
loop_
_entity.id
_entity.type
_entity.pdbx_description
1 polymer ?
#
loop_
_entity_poly.entity_id
_entity_poly.type
_entity_poly.pdbx_seq_one_letter_code
_entity_poly.pdbx_strand_id
1 'polypeptide(L)'
;MVFIPDECSRFVVLLGKISTGAQNDLEKVTKMTYAQVAVYGFSDKVGLLSFPRINYAFEMTMPYSSTTAAIIDSEVREWVGKAYD
;
A
#
# COMPACT_ATOMS: atom_id res chain seq x y z
N MET A 1 -3.07 -3.68 15.17
CA MET A 1 -4.44 -3.45 14.71
C MET A 1 -4.34 -2.61 13.44
N VAL A 2 -4.35 -3.26 12.28
CA VAL A 2 -4.20 -2.61 10.98
C VAL A 2 -5.59 -2.46 10.38
N PHE A 3 -5.98 -1.22 10.12
CA PHE A 3 -7.32 -0.88 9.61
C PHE A 3 -7.27 -0.91 8.08
N ILE A 4 -7.29 -2.10 7.49
CA ILE A 4 -7.74 -2.26 6.10
C ILE A 4 -9.25 -2.47 6.22
N PRO A 5 -10.09 -1.56 5.72
CA PRO A 5 -11.54 -1.72 5.85
C PRO A 5 -11.98 -3.02 5.17
N ASP A 6 -12.65 -3.90 5.94
CA ASP A 6 -13.14 -5.23 5.50
C ASP A 6 -13.99 -5.17 4.22
N GLU A 7 -14.62 -4.02 3.95
CA GLU A 7 -15.39 -3.76 2.73
C GLU A 7 -14.57 -3.93 1.44
N CYS A 8 -13.26 -3.66 1.46
CA CYS A 8 -12.40 -3.82 0.28
C CYS A 8 -11.97 -5.28 0.04
N SER A 9 -11.90 -6.11 1.09
CA SER A 9 -11.54 -7.54 0.97
C SER A 9 -12.63 -8.32 0.26
N ARG A 10 -13.89 -8.05 0.63
CA ARG A 10 -15.05 -8.81 0.15
C ARG A 10 -15.34 -8.63 -1.35
N PHE A 11 -14.99 -7.49 -1.95
CA PHE A 11 -15.31 -7.19 -3.35
C PHE A 11 -14.35 -7.82 -4.37
N VAL A 12 -13.06 -7.99 -4.03
CA VAL A 12 -12.06 -8.50 -4.98
C VAL A 12 -12.14 -10.02 -5.13
N VAL A 13 -12.46 -10.74 -4.04
CA VAL A 13 -12.55 -12.22 -4.05
C VAL A 13 -13.77 -12.73 -4.82
N LEU A 14 -14.85 -11.94 -4.92
CA LEU A 14 -16.12 -12.40 -5.49
C LEU A 14 -16.16 -12.50 -7.02
N LEU A 15 -15.21 -11.92 -7.74
CA LEU A 15 -15.27 -11.89 -9.20
C LEU A 15 -13.90 -12.20 -9.80
N GLY A 16 -13.74 -13.42 -10.32
CA GLY A 16 -12.64 -13.82 -11.21
C GLY A 16 -12.59 -13.05 -12.55
N LYS A 17 -13.20 -11.87 -12.61
CA LYS A 17 -13.09 -10.83 -13.64
C LYS A 17 -12.93 -9.49 -12.92
N ILE A 18 -11.83 -8.80 -13.18
CA ILE A 18 -11.59 -7.44 -12.70
C ILE A 18 -12.72 -6.55 -13.24
N SER A 19 -13.63 -6.14 -12.36
CA SER A 19 -14.63 -5.12 -12.68
C SER A 19 -14.01 -3.74 -12.44
N THR A 20 -14.55 -2.71 -13.10
CA THR A 20 -14.13 -1.32 -12.88
C THR A 20 -14.34 -0.85 -11.43
N GLY A 21 -15.26 -1.50 -10.70
CA GLY A 21 -15.43 -1.30 -9.25
C GLY A 21 -14.25 -1.86 -8.44
N ALA A 22 -13.84 -3.09 -8.74
CA ALA A 22 -12.71 -3.74 -8.08
C ALA A 22 -11.37 -3.02 -8.32
N GLN A 23 -11.21 -2.36 -9.47
CA GLN A 23 -10.04 -1.53 -9.75
C GLN A 23 -9.90 -0.35 -8.77
N ASN A 24 -11.00 0.37 -8.51
CA ASN A 24 -11.00 1.52 -7.60
C ASN A 24 -10.70 1.09 -6.16
N ASP A 25 -11.25 -0.05 -5.73
CA ASP A 25 -11.00 -0.59 -4.39
C ASP A 25 -9.54 -1.04 -4.24
N LEU A 26 -8.98 -1.73 -5.25
CA LEU A 26 -7.58 -2.13 -5.25
C LEU A 26 -6.63 -0.93 -5.22
N GLU A 27 -6.94 0.13 -5.97
CA GLU A 27 -6.16 1.37 -5.97
C GLU A 27 -6.16 2.02 -4.58
N LYS A 28 -7.33 2.10 -3.94
CA LYS A 28 -7.48 2.65 -2.58
C LYS A 28 -6.71 1.84 -1.56
N VAL A 29 -6.88 0.51 -1.53
CA VAL A 29 -6.17 -0.37 -0.60
C VAL A 29 -4.67 -0.22 -0.78
N THR A 30 -4.18 -0.29 -2.02
CA THR A 30 -2.76 -0.14 -2.32
C THR A 30 -2.21 1.18 -1.79
N LYS A 31 -2.89 2.31 -2.07
CA LYS A 31 -2.46 3.64 -1.58
C LYS A 31 -2.43 3.71 -0.04
N MET A 32 -3.44 3.17 0.63
CA MET A 32 -3.51 3.14 2.08
C MET A 32 -2.38 2.29 2.68
N THR A 33 -2.12 1.11 2.12
CA THR A 33 -1.05 0.22 2.58
C THR A 33 0.33 0.86 2.38
N TYR A 34 0.57 1.55 1.26
CA TYR A 34 1.80 2.33 1.08
C TYR A 34 1.96 3.41 2.15
N ALA A 35 0.89 4.12 2.52
CA ALA A 35 0.95 5.12 3.58
C ALA A 35 1.25 4.47 4.94
N GLN A 36 0.66 3.32 5.25
CA GLN A 36 0.92 2.58 6.49
C GLN A 36 2.39 2.19 6.61
N VAL A 37 2.95 1.58 5.56
CA VAL A 37 4.34 1.12 5.57
C VAL A 37 5.32 2.29 5.52
N ALA A 38 5.18 3.18 4.54
CA ALA A 38 6.19 4.20 4.25
C ALA A 38 6.04 5.47 5.09
N VAL A 39 4.83 5.86 5.52
CA VAL A 39 4.59 7.11 6.26
C VAL A 39 4.42 6.84 7.75
N TYR A 40 3.67 5.80 8.12
CA TYR A 40 3.40 5.49 9.52
C TYR A 40 4.38 4.48 10.14
N GLY A 41 5.26 3.87 9.35
CA GLY A 41 6.28 2.95 9.85
C GLY A 41 5.74 1.59 10.29
N PHE A 42 4.67 1.10 9.65
CA PHE A 42 4.03 -0.19 9.98
C PHE A 42 4.79 -1.41 9.40
N SER A 43 6.12 -1.33 9.36
CA SER A 43 6.99 -2.43 8.96
C SER A 43 8.28 -2.40 9.75
N ASP A 44 8.56 -3.51 10.45
CA ASP A 44 9.81 -3.70 11.17
C ASP A 44 11.04 -3.69 10.22
N LYS A 45 10.84 -4.03 8.94
CA LYS A 45 11.90 -4.04 7.91
C LYS A 45 12.26 -2.63 7.42
N VAL A 46 11.28 -1.73 7.38
CA VAL A 46 11.51 -0.31 7.05
C VAL A 46 12.00 0.46 8.28
N GLY A 47 11.58 0.03 9.47
CA GLY A 47 11.91 0.66 10.75
C GLY A 47 11.01 1.87 11.06
N LEU A 48 11.32 2.57 12.16
CA LEU A 48 10.58 3.74 12.63
C LEU A 48 10.93 5.02 11.83
N LEU A 49 10.85 4.92 10.50
CA LEU A 49 11.12 6.01 9.56
C LEU A 49 9.82 6.42 8.85
N SER A 50 9.73 7.71 8.51
CA SER A 50 8.56 8.28 7.83
C SER A 50 8.99 8.99 6.55
N PHE A 51 8.37 8.58 5.43
CA PHE A 51 8.64 9.06 4.08
C PHE A 51 7.37 9.65 3.45
N PRO A 52 6.88 10.80 3.93
CA PRO A 52 5.72 11.46 3.31
C PRO A 52 6.03 11.85 1.86
N ARG A 53 5.08 11.63 0.95
CA ARG A 53 5.21 12.10 -0.43
C ARG A 53 5.23 13.62 -0.43
N ILE A 54 6.29 14.19 -0.98
CA ILE A 54 6.42 15.63 -1.14
C ILE A 54 5.86 15.97 -2.54
N ASN A 55 4.62 16.44 -2.60
CA ASN A 55 4.00 16.87 -3.85
C ASN A 55 4.46 18.31 -4.18
N TYR A 56 5.73 18.50 -4.53
CA TYR A 56 6.12 19.69 -5.27
C TYR A 56 5.70 19.49 -6.73
N ALA A 57 5.04 20.49 -7.32
CA ALA A 57 4.34 20.42 -8.61
C ALA A 57 5.19 19.95 -9.82
N PHE A 58 6.50 19.76 -9.64
CA PHE A 58 7.43 19.40 -10.70
C PHE A 58 8.39 18.26 -10.38
N GLU A 59 8.46 17.76 -9.15
CA GLU A 59 9.39 16.68 -8.78
C GLU A 59 8.72 15.62 -7.92
N MET A 60 8.38 14.49 -8.54
CA MET A 60 8.03 13.25 -7.85
C MET A 60 9.28 12.43 -7.57
N THR A 61 10.16 12.94 -6.70
CA THR A 61 11.32 12.19 -6.22
C THR A 61 10.93 11.42 -4.96
N MET A 62 11.19 10.11 -4.94
CA MET A 62 11.03 9.30 -3.74
C MET A 62 12.10 9.70 -2.72
N PRO A 63 11.73 10.01 -1.46
CA PRO A 63 12.69 10.45 -0.43
C PRO A 63 13.46 9.26 0.18
N TYR A 64 13.77 8.23 -0.61
CA TYR A 64 14.43 7.01 -0.17
C TYR A 64 15.15 6.30 -1.32
N SER A 65 16.08 5.40 -0.97
CA SER A 65 16.87 4.62 -1.92
C SER A 65 16.01 3.57 -2.67
N SER A 66 16.52 3.08 -3.80
CA SER A 66 15.89 1.95 -4.52
C SER A 66 15.80 0.69 -3.67
N THR A 67 16.78 0.44 -2.79
CA THR A 67 16.76 -0.67 -1.84
C THR A 67 15.58 -0.55 -0.87
N THR A 68 15.35 0.63 -0.32
CA THR A 68 14.21 0.90 0.57
C THR A 68 12.89 0.77 -0.18
N ALA A 69 12.82 1.24 -1.43
CA ALA A 69 11.65 1.08 -2.29
C ALA A 69 11.26 -0.39 -2.45
N ALA A 70 12.24 -1.27 -2.74
CA ALA A 70 12.01 -2.70 -2.90
C ALA A 70 11.50 -3.37 -1.61
N ILE A 71 11.98 -2.92 -0.44
CA ILE A 71 11.49 -3.41 0.86
C ILE A 71 10.02 -3.00 1.05
N ILE A 72 9.70 -1.72 0.81
CA ILE A 72 8.33 -1.22 0.93
C ILE A 72 7.40 -1.99 -0.02
N ASP A 73 7.80 -2.22 -1.26
CA ASP A 73 7.01 -2.97 -2.25
C ASP A 73 6.77 -4.43 -1.83
N SER A 74 7.77 -5.07 -1.21
CA SER A 74 7.62 -6.40 -0.63
C SER A 74 6.59 -6.42 0.49
N GLU A 75 6.68 -5.47 1.42
CA GLU A 75 5.78 -5.37 2.57
C GLU A 75 4.35 -5.10 2.12
N VAL A 76 4.15 -4.14 1.21
CA VAL A 76 2.82 -3.81 0.67
C VAL A 76 2.19 -5.04 0.03
N ARG A 77 2.95 -5.82 -0.74
CA ARG A 77 2.45 -7.06 -1.34
C ARG A 77 2.04 -8.10 -0.30
N GLU A 78 2.81 -8.24 0.78
CA GLU A 78 2.50 -9.14 1.89
C GLU A 78 1.21 -8.69 2.62
N TRP A 79 1.07 -7.39 2.91
CA TRP A 79 -0.12 -6.83 3.56
C TRP A 79 -1.38 -6.97 2.71
N VAL A 80 -1.27 -6.68 1.41
CA VAL A 80 -2.38 -6.84 0.47
C VAL A 80 -2.75 -8.31 0.33
N GLY A 81 -1.78 -9.22 0.22
CA GLY A 81 -2.02 -10.67 0.19
C GLY A 81 -2.80 -11.15 1.42
N LYS A 82 -2.35 -10.77 2.63
CA LYS A 82 -3.04 -11.08 3.89
C LYS A 82 -4.47 -10.56 3.98
N ALA A 83 -4.82 -9.51 3.24
CA ALA A 83 -6.17 -8.95 3.25
C ALA A 83 -7.13 -9.68 2.31
N TYR A 84 -6.60 -10.46 1.36
CA TYR A 84 -7.37 -11.18 0.34
C TYR A 84 -7.32 -12.71 0.46
N ASP A 85 -6.47 -13.23 1.36
CA ASP A 85 -6.47 -14.63 1.83
C ASP A 85 -7.53 -14.86 2.93
#